data_AF-A0A6I5HU48-F1
#
_entry.id   AF-A0A6I5HU48-F1
#
_cell.length_a   1.000
_cell.length_b   1.000
_cell.length_c   1.000
_cell.angle_alpha   90.00
_cell.angle_beta   90.00
_cell.angle_gamma   90.00
#
_symmetry.space_group_name_H-M   'P 1'
#
loop_
_entity.id
_entity.type
_entity.pdbx_description
1 polymer ?
#
loop_
_entity_poly.entity_id
_entity_poly.type
_entity_poly.pdbx_seq_one_letter_code
_entity_poly.pdbx_strand_id
1 'polypeptide(L)'
;MRAHGHEPWLYTFDMVGALGDHADRAAVIGHTVEALLAAAPWIAPKELAALTDPADTGLHRLLRDAGVRLREVADRPDLTCWQYGDGYPLEGRGCTLVAPVRGRPRCSAECGPGCDCGRVQEIGNIILVRGARRSYVETAFGVESVRALAHGGDLYALPELARERARLVALGYSDARARQVVNLRRVLERLHRDGARPSGRGPGHVMRDMVKSAFDLVTGGGGDWGAGVERCSLGPVVTGLLRDEGLRRETSRERSVRSAARLVRRRAGSGRPVGRDELRGTFGLSAEDAQEVLAAASSPAAE
;
A
#
# COMPACT_ATOMS: atom_id res chain seq x y z
N MET A 1 4.51 -3.79 -12.48
CA MET A 1 4.46 -2.83 -11.34
C MET A 1 4.29 -3.61 -10.04
N ARG A 2 5.15 -3.46 -9.02
CA ARG A 2 4.96 -4.13 -7.71
C ARG A 2 4.03 -3.28 -6.86
N ALA A 3 2.89 -3.82 -6.43
CA ALA A 3 1.99 -3.16 -5.48
C ALA A 3 2.66 -3.08 -4.10
N HIS A 4 3.59 -2.13 -3.92
CA HIS A 4 4.22 -1.87 -2.63
C HIS A 4 3.33 -1.04 -1.70
N GLY A 5 2.14 -0.61 -2.17
CA GLY A 5 1.11 0.10 -1.40
C GLY A 5 1.57 1.41 -0.77
N HIS A 6 2.69 1.96 -1.22
CA HIS A 6 3.14 3.30 -0.86
C HIS A 6 2.54 4.30 -1.83
N GLU A 7 2.39 5.55 -1.35
CA GLU A 7 1.93 6.68 -2.17
C GLU A 7 2.58 6.66 -3.56
N PRO A 8 1.78 6.82 -4.64
CA PRO A 8 0.37 7.22 -4.66
C PRO A 8 -0.65 6.08 -4.46
N TRP A 9 -0.21 4.84 -4.21
CA TRP A 9 -1.06 3.64 -4.22
C TRP A 9 -1.59 3.24 -2.85
N LEU A 10 -2.74 2.57 -2.83
CA LEU A 10 -3.33 2.00 -1.62
C LEU A 10 -2.80 0.59 -1.36
N TYR A 11 -2.64 0.21 -0.08
CA TYR A 11 -2.37 -1.18 0.32
C TYR A 11 -3.59 -2.08 0.13
N THR A 12 -4.78 -1.51 0.35
CA THR A 12 -6.06 -2.19 0.17
C THR A 12 -6.97 -1.33 -0.65
N PHE A 13 -7.60 -1.95 -1.64
CA PHE A 13 -8.63 -1.36 -2.47
C PHE A 13 -9.66 -2.43 -2.80
N ASP A 14 -10.87 -2.01 -3.10
CA ASP A 14 -11.91 -2.95 -3.52
C ASP A 14 -11.87 -3.09 -5.04
N MET A 15 -12.05 -4.32 -5.51
CA MET A 15 -12.23 -4.62 -6.93
C MET A 15 -13.65 -5.09 -7.17
N VAL A 16 -14.31 -4.47 -8.15
CA VAL A 16 -15.58 -4.95 -8.68
C VAL A 16 -15.34 -5.56 -10.05
N GLY A 17 -15.94 -6.71 -10.31
CA GLY A 17 -15.65 -7.47 -11.50
C GLY A 17 -16.70 -8.50 -11.83
N ALA A 18 -16.57 -9.08 -13.01
CA ALA A 18 -17.40 -10.18 -13.47
C ALA A 18 -16.54 -11.28 -14.07
N LEU A 19 -17.01 -12.52 -13.92
CA LEU A 19 -16.51 -13.67 -14.64
C LEU A 19 -17.58 -14.09 -15.63
N GLY A 20 -17.18 -14.38 -16.87
CA GLY A 20 -18.09 -14.89 -17.89
C GLY A 20 -17.42 -15.94 -18.76
N ASP A 21 -18.22 -16.78 -19.41
CA ASP A 21 -17.68 -17.79 -20.30
C ASP A 21 -16.96 -17.16 -21.49
N HIS A 22 -15.85 -17.77 -21.92
CA HIS A 22 -15.07 -17.24 -23.04
C HIS A 22 -15.86 -17.23 -24.37
N ALA A 23 -16.86 -18.10 -24.50
CA ALA A 23 -17.79 -18.09 -25.62
C ALA A 23 -18.55 -16.76 -25.71
N ASP A 24 -18.90 -16.17 -24.57
CA ASP A 24 -19.72 -14.96 -24.44
C ASP A 24 -18.89 -13.68 -24.31
N ARG A 25 -17.58 -13.75 -24.58
CA ARG A 25 -16.65 -12.63 -24.40
C ARG A 25 -17.10 -11.30 -25.01
N ALA A 26 -17.79 -11.32 -26.15
CA ALA A 26 -18.32 -10.11 -26.77
C ALA A 26 -19.37 -9.43 -25.89
N ALA A 27 -20.34 -10.20 -25.38
CA ALA A 27 -21.38 -9.70 -24.49
C ALA A 27 -20.81 -9.26 -23.14
N VAL A 28 -19.88 -10.05 -22.56
CA VAL A 28 -19.21 -9.70 -21.29
C VAL A 28 -18.49 -8.36 -21.41
N ILE A 29 -17.72 -8.16 -22.48
CA ILE A 29 -16.99 -6.90 -22.71
C ILE A 29 -17.98 -5.74 -22.89
N GLY A 30 -19.00 -5.91 -23.75
CA GLY A 30 -20.01 -4.88 -24.01
C GLY A 30 -20.74 -4.45 -22.73
N HIS A 31 -21.32 -5.40 -22.00
CA HIS A 31 -22.03 -5.12 -20.75
C HIS A 31 -21.12 -4.52 -19.67
N THR A 32 -19.85 -4.94 -19.62
CA THR A 32 -18.89 -4.37 -18.68
C THR A 32 -18.63 -2.89 -18.96
N VAL A 33 -18.41 -2.54 -20.23
CA VAL A 33 -18.19 -1.14 -20.64
C VAL A 33 -19.42 -0.29 -20.35
N GLU A 34 -20.62 -0.80 -20.66
CA GLU A 34 -21.88 -0.13 -20.37
C GLU A 34 -22.06 0.10 -18.86
N ALA A 35 -21.88 -0.94 -18.04
CA ALA A 35 -21.99 -0.85 -16.59
C ALA A 35 -20.97 0.12 -15.98
N LEU A 36 -19.73 0.11 -16.46
CA LEU A 36 -18.70 1.05 -16.04
C LEU A 36 -19.11 2.50 -16.32
N LEU A 37 -19.56 2.79 -17.55
CA LEU A 37 -19.94 4.15 -17.94
C LEU A 37 -21.20 4.63 -17.20
N ALA A 38 -22.13 3.72 -16.91
CA ALA A 38 -23.30 4.02 -16.08
C ALA A 38 -22.91 4.32 -14.62
N ALA A 39 -21.97 3.55 -14.05
CA ALA A 39 -21.50 3.74 -12.68
C ALA A 39 -20.54 4.94 -12.50
N ALA A 40 -19.88 5.36 -13.57
CA ALA A 40 -18.90 6.46 -13.58
C ALA A 40 -19.27 7.54 -14.62
N PRO A 41 -20.37 8.30 -14.40
CA PRO A 41 -20.87 9.29 -15.36
C PRO A 41 -19.91 10.46 -15.62
N TRP A 42 -18.88 10.62 -14.78
CA TRP A 42 -17.79 11.57 -15.01
C TRP A 42 -16.81 11.13 -16.10
N ILE A 43 -16.84 9.87 -16.56
CA ILE A 43 -16.05 9.38 -17.69
C ILE A 43 -16.90 9.50 -18.94
N ALA A 44 -16.53 10.40 -19.87
CA ALA A 44 -17.24 10.43 -21.14
C ALA A 44 -16.90 9.18 -21.97
N PRO A 45 -17.84 8.57 -22.72
CA PRO A 45 -17.55 7.40 -23.54
C PRO A 45 -16.34 7.56 -24.47
N LYS A 46 -16.18 8.74 -25.09
CA LYS A 46 -15.05 9.09 -25.97
C LYS A 46 -13.69 9.22 -25.26
N GLU A 47 -13.70 9.30 -23.94
CA GLU A 47 -12.51 9.43 -23.08
C GLU A 47 -12.00 8.06 -22.60
N LEU A 48 -12.84 7.03 -22.62
CA LEU A 48 -12.45 5.66 -22.28
C LEU A 48 -11.56 5.06 -23.38
N ALA A 49 -10.41 4.53 -22.96
CA ALA A 49 -9.50 3.83 -23.85
C ALA A 49 -9.01 2.51 -23.24
N ALA A 50 -8.59 1.59 -24.10
CA ALA A 50 -7.95 0.33 -23.73
C ALA A 50 -6.51 0.32 -24.22
N LEU A 51 -5.62 -0.15 -23.35
CA LEU A 51 -4.23 -0.46 -23.67
C LEU A 51 -4.14 -1.91 -24.08
N THR A 52 -3.71 -2.14 -25.32
CA THR A 52 -3.76 -3.46 -25.95
C THR A 52 -2.43 -3.82 -26.58
N ASP A 53 -2.11 -5.10 -26.61
CA ASP A 53 -1.01 -5.62 -27.41
C ASP A 53 -1.42 -5.55 -28.89
N PRO A 54 -0.61 -4.97 -29.80
CA PRO A 54 -0.93 -4.88 -31.22
C PRO A 54 -1.22 -6.23 -31.89
N ALA A 55 -0.70 -7.34 -31.35
CA ALA A 55 -0.95 -8.68 -31.86
C ALA A 55 -2.39 -9.18 -31.56
N ASP A 56 -3.10 -8.58 -30.59
CA ASP A 56 -4.42 -9.03 -30.13
C ASP A 56 -5.58 -8.49 -30.99
N THR A 57 -5.48 -8.71 -32.31
CA THR A 57 -6.46 -8.25 -33.31
C THR A 57 -7.89 -8.71 -33.05
N GLY A 58 -8.09 -9.88 -32.44
CA GLY A 58 -9.39 -10.38 -32.03
C GLY A 58 -10.02 -9.56 -30.91
N LEU A 59 -9.23 -9.21 -29.89
CA LEU A 59 -9.67 -8.36 -28.78
C LEU A 59 -9.92 -6.92 -29.26
N HIS A 60 -9.09 -6.41 -30.18
CA HIS A 60 -9.28 -5.10 -30.79
C HIS A 60 -10.66 -4.93 -31.41
N ARG A 61 -11.14 -5.96 -32.11
CA ARG A 61 -12.49 -5.94 -32.71
C ARG A 61 -13.56 -5.81 -31.63
N LEU A 62 -13.51 -6.69 -30.62
CA LEU A 62 -14.49 -6.70 -29.52
C LEU A 62 -14.55 -5.37 -28.76
N LEU A 63 -13.39 -4.76 -28.50
CA LEU A 63 -13.30 -3.49 -27.80
C LEU A 63 -13.84 -2.32 -28.64
N ARG A 64 -13.56 -2.30 -29.96
CA ARG A 64 -14.12 -1.28 -30.87
C ARG A 64 -15.63 -1.41 -30.99
N ASP A 65 -16.14 -2.64 -31.06
CA ASP A 65 -17.58 -2.92 -31.10
C ASP A 65 -18.26 -2.46 -29.80
N ALA A 66 -17.56 -2.54 -28.67
CA ALA A 66 -18.00 -1.99 -27.38
C ALA A 66 -17.78 -0.45 -27.24
N GLY A 67 -17.33 0.24 -28.29
CA GLY A 67 -17.13 1.69 -28.29
C GLY A 67 -15.87 2.18 -27.56
N VAL A 68 -14.92 1.30 -27.25
CA VAL A 68 -13.69 1.63 -26.54
C VAL A 68 -12.59 2.04 -27.52
N ARG A 69 -11.90 3.15 -27.24
CA ARG A 69 -10.76 3.59 -28.05
C ARG A 69 -9.54 2.72 -27.80
N LEU A 70 -8.83 2.36 -28.85
CA LEU A 70 -7.61 1.55 -28.72
C LEU A 70 -6.34 2.40 -28.67
N ARG A 71 -5.39 1.95 -27.86
CA ARG A 71 -4.03 2.48 -27.73
C ARG A 71 -3.10 1.28 -27.66
N GLU A 72 -2.37 1.02 -28.73
CA GLU A 72 -1.49 -0.15 -28.81
C GLU A 72 -0.19 0.11 -28.03
N VAL A 73 0.24 -0.90 -27.26
CA VAL A 73 1.44 -0.87 -26.41
C VAL A 73 2.21 -2.19 -26.52
N ALA A 74 3.13 -2.28 -27.48
CA ALA A 74 3.87 -3.52 -27.77
C ALA A 74 4.79 -3.96 -26.61
N ASP A 75 5.49 -3.02 -25.99
CA ASP A 75 6.57 -3.32 -25.03
C ASP A 75 6.11 -3.22 -23.56
N ARG A 76 4.82 -3.44 -23.30
CA ARG A 76 4.20 -3.30 -21.96
C ARG A 76 3.36 -4.52 -21.57
N PRO A 77 3.98 -5.71 -21.45
CA PRO A 77 3.26 -6.91 -21.02
C PRO A 77 2.64 -6.77 -19.63
N ASP A 78 3.12 -5.85 -18.80
CA ASP A 78 2.54 -5.54 -17.49
C ASP A 78 1.13 -4.90 -17.56
N LEU A 79 0.69 -4.44 -18.74
CA LEU A 79 -0.61 -3.83 -18.99
C LEU A 79 -1.54 -4.69 -19.88
N THR A 80 -1.03 -5.79 -20.41
CA THR A 80 -1.73 -6.61 -21.42
C THR A 80 -1.67 -8.11 -21.13
N CYS A 81 -0.86 -8.53 -20.16
CA CYS A 81 -0.70 -9.92 -19.74
C CYS A 81 -0.75 -10.05 -18.22
N TRP A 82 -1.39 -11.13 -17.74
CA TRP A 82 -1.57 -11.41 -16.31
C TRP A 82 -1.13 -12.83 -15.96
N GLN A 83 -0.48 -12.95 -14.81
CA GLN A 83 -0.14 -14.22 -14.15
C GLN A 83 -0.82 -14.24 -12.79
N TYR A 84 -1.49 -15.35 -12.47
CA TYR A 84 -2.31 -15.50 -11.25
C TYR A 84 -1.51 -16.00 -10.03
N GLY A 85 -0.20 -15.76 -10.04
CA GLY A 85 0.74 -16.17 -9.00
C GLY A 85 1.54 -17.42 -9.36
N ASP A 86 2.61 -17.65 -8.60
CA ASP A 86 3.53 -18.75 -8.81
C ASP A 86 2.82 -20.11 -8.64
N GLY A 87 2.98 -21.00 -9.62
CA GLY A 87 2.42 -22.35 -9.58
C GLY A 87 0.97 -22.48 -10.04
N TYR A 88 0.30 -21.39 -10.45
CA TYR A 88 -1.03 -21.44 -11.03
C TYR A 88 -0.96 -21.59 -12.57
N PRO A 89 -1.68 -22.56 -13.18
CA PRO A 89 -1.62 -22.81 -14.62
C PRO A 89 -2.55 -21.88 -15.42
N LEU A 90 -2.79 -20.67 -14.91
CA LEU A 90 -3.68 -19.68 -15.52
C LEU A 90 -2.86 -18.52 -16.06
N GLU A 91 -3.06 -18.23 -17.33
CA GLU A 91 -2.47 -17.10 -18.03
C GLU A 91 -3.59 -16.22 -18.59
N GLY A 92 -3.43 -14.91 -18.44
CA GLY A 92 -4.36 -13.92 -18.97
C GLY A 92 -3.70 -13.10 -20.07
N ARG A 93 -4.41 -12.89 -21.19
CA ARG A 93 -4.10 -11.83 -22.17
C ARG A 93 -5.32 -10.94 -22.34
N GLY A 94 -5.13 -9.65 -22.51
CA GLY A 94 -6.23 -8.72 -22.36
C GLY A 94 -5.83 -7.26 -22.54
N CYS A 95 -6.55 -6.39 -21.84
CA CYS A 95 -6.30 -4.96 -21.87
C CYS A 95 -6.51 -4.29 -20.52
N THR A 96 -5.72 -3.25 -20.24
CA THR A 96 -5.99 -2.29 -19.18
C THR A 96 -6.85 -1.16 -19.71
N LEU A 97 -8.00 -0.92 -19.09
CA LEU A 97 -8.83 0.25 -19.35
C LEU A 97 -8.28 1.46 -18.60
N VAL A 98 -8.28 2.59 -19.30
CA VAL A 98 -7.76 3.86 -18.80
C VAL A 98 -8.70 5.01 -19.12
N ALA A 99 -8.64 6.04 -18.29
CA ALA A 99 -9.36 7.30 -18.51
C ALA A 99 -8.44 8.51 -18.21
N PRO A 100 -8.69 9.67 -18.85
CA PRO A 100 -7.93 10.88 -18.55
C PRO A 100 -8.33 11.46 -17.20
N VAL A 101 -7.34 11.94 -16.47
CA VAL A 101 -7.51 12.75 -15.27
C VAL A 101 -7.72 14.20 -15.69
N ARG A 102 -8.94 14.72 -15.49
CA ARG A 102 -9.30 16.09 -15.88
C ARG A 102 -8.44 17.13 -15.16
N GLY A 103 -8.09 18.19 -15.88
CA GLY A 103 -7.25 19.27 -15.37
C GLY A 103 -5.74 19.00 -15.38
N ARG A 104 -5.28 17.79 -15.73
CA ARG A 104 -3.84 17.50 -15.86
C ARG A 104 -3.35 17.75 -17.30
N PRO A 105 -2.40 18.69 -17.53
CA PRO A 105 -1.90 18.99 -18.86
C PRO A 105 -1.07 17.84 -19.43
N ARG A 106 -0.75 17.89 -20.73
CA ARG A 106 0.26 16.99 -21.30
C ARG A 106 1.62 17.39 -20.76
N CYS A 107 2.43 16.42 -20.33
CA CYS A 107 3.82 16.67 -19.96
C CYS A 107 4.75 16.76 -21.18
N SER A 108 4.34 16.21 -22.33
CA SER A 108 5.11 16.19 -23.58
C SER A 108 4.19 15.95 -24.79
N ALA A 109 4.73 16.05 -26.00
CA ALA A 109 4.02 15.68 -27.23
C ALA A 109 3.61 14.19 -27.24
N GLU A 110 4.42 13.35 -26.61
CA GLU A 110 4.24 11.89 -26.50
C GLU A 110 3.37 11.48 -25.30
N CYS A 111 2.87 12.46 -24.53
CA CYS A 111 2.07 12.20 -23.35
C CYS A 111 0.79 11.42 -23.69
N GLY A 112 0.73 10.19 -23.21
CA GLY A 112 -0.38 9.27 -23.44
C GLY A 112 -0.54 8.26 -22.30
N PRO A 113 -1.43 7.29 -22.47
CA PRO A 113 -1.50 6.13 -21.60
C PRO A 113 -0.16 5.41 -21.50
N GLY A 114 0.25 5.04 -20.28
CA GLY A 114 1.59 4.50 -20.00
C GLY A 114 2.64 5.57 -19.62
N CYS A 115 2.29 6.86 -19.68
CA CYS A 115 3.14 7.93 -19.16
C CYS A 115 2.95 8.12 -17.65
N ASP A 116 4.06 8.23 -16.93
CA ASP A 116 4.08 8.39 -15.46
C ASP A 116 3.66 9.78 -14.96
N CYS A 117 3.30 10.71 -15.86
CA CYS A 117 2.82 12.05 -15.46
C CYS A 117 1.44 12.04 -14.77
N GLY A 118 0.78 10.87 -14.73
CA GLY A 118 -0.52 10.70 -14.08
C GLY A 118 -1.66 11.44 -14.78
N ARG A 119 -1.50 11.87 -16.04
CA ARG A 119 -2.60 12.40 -16.88
C ARG A 119 -3.62 11.33 -17.22
N VAL A 120 -3.19 10.07 -17.29
CA VAL A 120 -4.03 8.93 -17.60
C VAL A 120 -3.97 8.00 -16.39
N GLN A 121 -5.12 7.49 -15.97
CA GLN A 121 -5.22 6.60 -14.83
C GLN A 121 -5.79 5.26 -15.27
N GLU A 122 -5.17 4.19 -14.78
CA GLU A 122 -5.64 2.81 -14.90
C GLU A 122 -6.84 2.60 -13.98
N ILE A 123 -7.94 2.09 -14.53
CA ILE A 123 -9.22 1.98 -13.81
C ILE A 123 -9.70 0.54 -13.67
N GLY A 124 -9.22 -0.35 -14.54
CA GLY A 124 -9.53 -1.77 -14.48
C GLY A 124 -8.99 -2.52 -15.68
N ASN A 125 -9.26 -3.81 -15.72
CA ASN A 125 -8.76 -4.74 -16.72
C ASN A 125 -9.90 -5.58 -17.30
N ILE A 126 -9.72 -5.99 -18.54
CA ILE A 126 -10.50 -7.04 -19.20
C ILE A 126 -9.49 -8.10 -19.65
N ILE A 127 -9.63 -9.32 -19.14
CA ILE A 127 -8.65 -10.38 -19.27
C ILE A 127 -9.33 -11.60 -19.88
N LEU A 128 -8.80 -12.09 -20.99
CA LEU A 128 -9.15 -13.38 -21.56
C LEU A 128 -8.24 -14.42 -20.90
N VAL A 129 -8.78 -15.12 -19.91
CA VAL A 129 -8.04 -16.11 -19.12
C VAL A 129 -8.08 -17.45 -19.81
N ARG A 130 -6.92 -18.11 -19.88
CA ARG A 130 -6.76 -19.46 -20.41
C ARG A 130 -6.00 -20.32 -19.41
N GLY A 131 -6.42 -21.57 -19.32
CA GLY A 131 -5.68 -22.64 -18.64
C GLY A 131 -5.98 -23.97 -19.31
N ALA A 132 -5.32 -25.04 -18.86
CA ALA A 132 -5.39 -26.36 -19.49
C ALA A 132 -6.81 -26.94 -19.66
N ARG A 133 -7.77 -26.51 -18.82
CA ARG A 133 -9.14 -27.04 -18.79
C ARG A 133 -10.23 -25.97 -18.77
N ARG A 134 -9.86 -24.69 -18.74
CA ARG A 134 -10.81 -23.58 -18.57
C ARG A 134 -10.38 -22.40 -19.42
N SER A 135 -11.35 -21.71 -19.99
CA SER A 135 -11.15 -20.43 -20.62
C SER A 135 -12.35 -19.56 -20.29
N TYR A 136 -12.10 -18.35 -19.77
CA TYR A 136 -13.14 -17.43 -19.35
C TYR A 136 -12.69 -15.99 -19.59
N VAL A 137 -13.63 -15.06 -19.46
CA VAL A 137 -13.35 -13.62 -19.42
C VAL A 137 -13.47 -13.15 -17.99
N GLU A 138 -12.47 -12.42 -17.53
CA GLU A 138 -12.45 -11.73 -16.25
C GLU A 138 -12.44 -10.24 -16.51
N THR A 139 -13.30 -9.52 -15.80
CA THR A 139 -13.24 -8.06 -15.75
C THR A 139 -13.06 -7.65 -14.30
N ALA A 140 -12.20 -6.66 -14.04
CA ALA A 140 -11.88 -6.23 -12.69
C ALA A 140 -11.52 -4.75 -12.66
N PHE A 141 -12.25 -3.96 -11.87
CA PHE A 141 -12.12 -2.51 -11.76
C PHE A 141 -11.85 -2.11 -10.32
N GLY A 142 -10.81 -1.29 -10.12
CA GLY A 142 -10.52 -0.72 -8.81
C GLY A 142 -11.57 0.34 -8.47
N VAL A 143 -12.38 0.10 -7.44
CA VAL A 143 -13.49 0.99 -7.06
C VAL A 143 -12.95 2.38 -6.70
N GLU A 144 -11.89 2.45 -5.90
CA GLU A 144 -11.22 3.70 -5.55
C GLU A 144 -10.59 4.38 -6.76
N SER A 145 -9.99 3.62 -7.68
CA SER A 145 -9.40 4.15 -8.91
C SER A 145 -10.46 4.83 -9.77
N VAL A 146 -11.58 4.15 -10.05
CA VAL A 146 -12.69 4.71 -10.83
C VAL A 146 -13.26 5.96 -10.17
N ARG A 147 -13.49 5.94 -8.85
CA ARG A 147 -14.02 7.09 -8.09
C ARG A 147 -13.04 8.26 -8.04
N ALA A 148 -11.73 8.01 -7.92
CA ALA A 148 -10.73 9.07 -7.83
C ALA A 148 -10.67 9.96 -9.07
N LEU A 149 -11.12 9.49 -10.23
CA LEU A 149 -11.25 10.33 -11.43
C LEU A 149 -12.18 11.54 -11.22
N ALA A 150 -13.25 11.39 -10.43
CA ALA A 150 -14.13 12.50 -10.06
C ALA A 150 -13.42 13.53 -9.15
N HIS A 151 -12.27 13.15 -8.57
CA HIS A 151 -11.46 13.92 -7.64
C HIS A 151 -10.06 14.21 -8.19
N GLY A 152 -9.92 14.38 -9.52
CA GLY A 152 -8.63 14.74 -10.13
C GLY A 152 -7.57 13.65 -10.05
N GLY A 153 -8.00 12.38 -9.97
CA GLY A 153 -7.15 11.19 -9.94
C GLY A 153 -6.36 11.01 -8.65
N ASP A 154 -6.71 11.73 -7.57
CA ASP A 154 -6.09 11.56 -6.25
C ASP A 154 -6.95 10.60 -5.41
N LEU A 155 -6.42 9.39 -5.14
CA LEU A 155 -7.07 8.41 -4.28
C LEU A 155 -7.35 9.00 -2.88
N TYR A 156 -6.46 9.85 -2.36
CA TYR A 156 -6.61 10.47 -1.04
C TYR A 156 -7.54 11.68 -1.03
N ALA A 157 -8.07 12.08 -2.18
CA ALA A 157 -9.14 13.07 -2.29
C ALA A 157 -10.54 12.44 -2.20
N LEU A 158 -10.66 11.11 -2.16
CA LEU A 158 -11.92 10.42 -1.88
C LEU A 158 -12.49 10.87 -0.51
N PRO A 159 -13.80 11.14 -0.39
CA PRO A 159 -14.37 11.78 0.81
C PRO A 159 -14.02 11.09 2.14
N GLU A 160 -14.04 9.77 2.17
CA GLU A 160 -13.70 8.98 3.36
C GLU A 160 -12.21 9.09 3.74
N LEU A 161 -11.30 9.16 2.77
CA LEU A 161 -9.86 9.27 3.02
C LEU A 161 -9.46 10.72 3.31
N ALA A 162 -10.06 11.67 2.59
CA ALA A 162 -9.79 13.09 2.70
C ALA A 162 -10.13 13.63 4.10
N ARG A 163 -11.26 13.18 4.69
CA ARG A 163 -11.64 13.56 6.06
C ARG A 163 -10.60 13.12 7.09
N GLU A 164 -10.14 11.88 6.98
CA GLU A 164 -9.16 11.35 7.93
C GLU A 164 -7.78 11.98 7.73
N ARG A 165 -7.36 12.18 6.47
CA ARG A 165 -6.14 12.91 6.12
C ARG A 165 -6.16 14.32 6.72
N ALA A 166 -7.24 15.07 6.50
CA ALA A 166 -7.38 16.44 7.02
C ALA A 166 -7.31 16.49 8.56
N ARG A 167 -7.93 15.52 9.24
CA ARG A 167 -7.83 15.37 10.69
C ARG A 167 -6.38 15.19 11.15
N LEU A 168 -5.61 14.32 10.50
CA LEU A 168 -4.21 14.09 10.85
C LEU A 168 -3.34 15.33 10.55
N VAL A 169 -3.58 16.01 9.43
CA VAL A 169 -2.88 17.28 9.14
C VAL A 169 -3.16 18.33 10.22
N ALA A 170 -4.40 18.44 10.69
CA ALA A 170 -4.75 19.33 11.80
C ALA A 170 -4.06 18.98 13.13
N LEU A 171 -3.61 17.73 13.30
CA LEU A 171 -2.80 17.28 14.44
C LEU A 171 -1.29 17.54 14.27
N GLY A 172 -0.87 18.19 13.18
CA GLY A 172 0.51 18.57 12.90
C GLY A 172 1.29 17.57 12.03
N TYR A 173 0.62 16.58 11.44
CA TYR A 173 1.26 15.67 10.48
C TYR A 173 1.44 16.37 9.12
N SER A 174 2.56 16.10 8.43
CA SER A 174 2.68 16.50 7.03
C SER A 174 1.66 15.73 6.17
N ASP A 175 1.26 16.31 5.03
CA ASP A 175 0.25 15.68 4.15
C ASP A 175 0.68 14.27 3.70
N ALA A 176 1.93 14.09 3.27
CA ALA A 176 2.49 12.79 2.90
C ALA A 176 2.43 11.77 4.06
N ARG A 177 2.77 12.20 5.28
CA ARG A 177 2.73 11.35 6.47
C ARG A 177 1.28 10.98 6.82
N ALA A 178 0.34 11.94 6.72
CA ALA A 178 -1.08 11.71 6.94
C ALA A 178 -1.65 10.69 5.95
N ARG A 179 -1.33 10.81 4.65
CA ARG A 179 -1.74 9.84 3.61
C ARG A 179 -1.26 8.43 3.93
N GLN A 180 0.00 8.28 4.29
CA GLN A 180 0.56 6.96 4.61
C GLN A 180 -0.08 6.36 5.88
N VAL A 181 -0.36 7.17 6.90
CA VAL A 181 -1.07 6.71 8.12
C VAL A 181 -2.50 6.26 7.79
N VAL A 182 -3.25 7.01 6.98
CA VAL A 182 -4.61 6.61 6.52
C VAL A 182 -4.55 5.28 5.77
N ASN A 183 -3.57 5.11 4.89
CA ASN A 183 -3.41 3.89 4.11
C ASN A 183 -3.08 2.68 4.99
N LEU A 184 -2.15 2.85 5.95
CA LEU A 184 -1.78 1.81 6.90
C LEU A 184 -2.92 1.44 7.84
N ARG A 185 -3.72 2.42 8.29
CA ARG A 185 -4.91 2.16 9.10
C ARG A 185 -5.86 1.21 8.36
N ARG A 186 -6.20 1.50 7.10
CA ARG A 186 -7.14 0.68 6.32
C ARG A 186 -6.69 -0.76 6.16
N VAL A 187 -5.42 -0.97 5.79
CA VAL A 187 -4.88 -2.33 5.65
C VAL A 187 -4.81 -3.08 6.97
N LEU A 188 -4.48 -2.39 8.08
CA LEU A 188 -4.45 -3.02 9.41
C LEU A 188 -5.85 -3.42 9.88
N GLU A 189 -6.87 -2.57 9.66
CA GLU A 189 -8.26 -2.93 9.96
C GLU A 189 -8.73 -4.11 9.10
N ARG A 190 -8.38 -4.14 7.82
CA ARG A 190 -8.74 -5.25 6.91
C ARG A 190 -8.06 -6.56 7.33
N LEU A 191 -6.74 -6.55 7.53
CA LEU A 191 -5.99 -7.72 7.99
C LEU A 191 -6.54 -8.25 9.33
N HIS A 192 -6.84 -7.36 10.27
CA HIS A 192 -7.41 -7.76 11.56
C HIS A 192 -8.79 -8.42 11.41
N ARG A 193 -9.66 -7.85 10.58
CA ARG A 193 -10.99 -8.38 10.25
C ARG A 193 -10.89 -9.77 9.60
N ASP A 194 -9.91 -9.93 8.72
CA ASP A 194 -9.64 -11.20 8.02
C ASP A 194 -8.88 -12.22 8.90
N GLY A 195 -8.75 -11.94 10.21
CA GLY A 195 -8.23 -12.87 11.22
C GLY A 195 -6.71 -12.83 11.41
N ALA A 196 -5.98 -11.97 10.70
CA ALA A 196 -4.54 -11.84 10.91
C ALA A 196 -4.23 -11.23 12.29
N ARG A 197 -3.15 -11.68 12.90
CA ARG A 197 -2.60 -11.16 14.16
C ARG A 197 -1.08 -11.00 14.02
N PRO A 198 -0.43 -10.00 14.65
CA PRO A 198 1.00 -9.83 14.55
C PRO A 198 1.77 -11.10 14.96
N SER A 199 2.55 -11.67 14.03
CA SER A 199 3.27 -12.94 14.22
C SER A 199 4.58 -12.96 13.42
N GLY A 200 5.40 -14.01 13.58
CA GLY A 200 6.68 -14.14 12.89
C GLY A 200 6.59 -14.80 11.50
N ARG A 201 5.40 -15.20 11.03
CA ARG A 201 5.23 -15.97 9.80
C ARG A 201 3.95 -15.59 9.06
N GLY A 202 3.94 -15.79 7.75
CA GLY A 202 2.76 -15.63 6.90
C GLY A 202 2.09 -14.24 7.03
N PRO A 203 0.75 -14.15 7.00
CA PRO A 203 0.03 -12.88 7.11
C PRO A 203 0.34 -12.09 8.39
N GLY A 204 0.68 -12.78 9.48
CA GLY A 204 1.01 -12.13 10.75
C GLY A 204 2.35 -11.39 10.71
N HIS A 205 3.30 -11.84 9.88
CA HIS A 205 4.56 -11.12 9.64
C HIS A 205 4.29 -9.80 8.91
N VAL A 206 3.48 -9.84 7.85
CA VAL A 206 3.05 -8.64 7.10
C VAL A 206 2.36 -7.65 8.02
N MET A 207 1.39 -8.11 8.82
CA MET A 207 0.68 -7.28 9.79
C MET A 207 1.64 -6.64 10.80
N ARG A 208 2.60 -7.40 11.33
CA ARG A 208 3.61 -6.88 12.27
C ARG A 208 4.42 -5.74 11.65
N ASP A 209 4.85 -5.88 10.40
CA ASP A 209 5.68 -4.85 9.75
C ASP A 209 4.87 -3.59 9.41
N MET A 210 3.59 -3.76 9.05
CA MET A 210 2.66 -2.64 8.88
C MET A 210 2.38 -1.92 10.22
N VAL A 211 2.19 -2.65 11.32
CA VAL A 211 2.02 -2.07 12.67
C VAL A 211 3.24 -1.26 13.07
N LYS A 212 4.46 -1.80 12.87
CA LYS A 212 5.71 -1.07 13.14
C LYS A 212 5.79 0.23 12.34
N SER A 213 5.54 0.14 11.04
CA SER A 213 5.57 1.29 10.14
C SER A 213 4.56 2.36 10.56
N ALA A 214 3.34 1.94 10.93
CA ALA A 214 2.31 2.85 11.43
C ALA A 214 2.70 3.48 12.78
N PHE A 215 3.30 2.70 13.69
CA PHE A 215 3.79 3.19 14.97
C PHE A 215 4.87 4.27 14.79
N ASP A 216 5.85 4.02 13.93
CA ASP A 216 6.92 4.97 13.62
C ASP A 216 6.36 6.25 12.99
N LEU A 217 5.40 6.10 12.07
CA LEU A 217 4.70 7.22 11.45
C LEU A 217 3.73 7.93 12.40
N VAL A 218 3.26 7.35 13.50
CA VAL A 218 2.42 8.07 14.48
C VAL A 218 3.32 8.78 15.50
N THR A 219 4.33 8.09 16.00
CA THR A 219 5.15 8.59 17.11
C THR A 219 6.32 9.48 16.65
N GLY A 220 6.71 9.41 15.38
CA GLY A 220 7.93 10.05 14.89
C GLY A 220 9.20 9.35 15.37
N GLY A 221 9.09 8.13 15.91
CA GLY A 221 10.22 7.32 16.35
C GLY A 221 10.80 7.66 17.73
N GLY A 222 10.18 8.53 18.53
CA GLY A 222 10.67 8.87 19.87
C GLY A 222 9.61 9.48 20.82
N GLY A 223 9.99 9.68 22.08
CA GLY A 223 9.20 10.38 23.11
C GLY A 223 8.10 9.56 23.79
N ASP A 224 7.13 10.26 24.38
CA ASP A 224 5.87 9.72 24.93
C ASP A 224 4.98 9.20 23.79
N TRP A 225 5.32 8.00 23.33
CA TRP A 225 4.58 7.31 22.27
C TRP A 225 3.12 7.08 22.64
N GLY A 226 2.81 6.96 23.94
CA GLY A 226 1.45 6.75 24.45
C GLY A 226 0.56 7.93 24.07
N ALA A 227 0.95 9.15 24.43
CA ALA A 227 0.22 10.36 24.04
C ALA A 227 0.10 10.53 22.53
N GLY A 228 1.12 10.14 21.76
CA GLY A 228 1.08 10.16 20.30
C GLY A 228 0.01 9.24 19.71
N VAL A 229 -0.06 7.99 20.20
CA VAL A 229 -1.05 6.99 19.79
C VAL A 229 -2.47 7.42 20.18
N GLU A 230 -2.67 7.91 21.41
CA GLU A 230 -3.98 8.39 21.87
C GLU A 230 -4.51 9.56 21.05
N ARG A 231 -3.65 10.54 20.78
CA ARG A 231 -4.02 11.76 20.05
C ARG A 231 -4.51 11.47 18.64
N CYS A 232 -3.92 10.49 17.96
CA CYS A 232 -4.30 10.15 16.58
C CYS A 232 -5.64 9.45 16.47
N SER A 233 -6.01 8.62 17.46
CA SER A 233 -7.28 7.88 17.50
C SER A 233 -7.65 7.26 16.14
N LEU A 234 -6.87 6.27 15.70
CA LEU A 234 -7.03 5.59 14.40
C LEU A 234 -8.11 4.48 14.43
N GLY A 235 -9.08 4.59 15.34
CA GLY A 235 -10.04 3.54 15.65
C GLY A 235 -9.53 2.52 16.67
N PRO A 236 -10.42 1.82 17.39
CA PRO A 236 -10.07 1.01 18.56
C PRO A 236 -9.10 -0.13 18.22
N VAL A 237 -9.29 -0.78 17.05
CA VAL A 237 -8.44 -1.90 16.61
C VAL A 237 -7.01 -1.42 16.37
N VAL A 238 -6.82 -0.39 15.55
CA VAL A 238 -5.48 0.09 15.18
C VAL A 238 -4.81 0.74 16.39
N THR A 239 -5.53 1.53 17.19
CA THR A 239 -5.01 2.07 18.44
C THR A 239 -4.53 0.97 19.38
N GLY A 240 -5.29 -0.13 19.54
CA GLY A 240 -4.85 -1.29 20.33
C GLY A 240 -3.56 -1.91 19.80
N LEU A 241 -3.47 -2.16 18.49
CA LEU A 241 -2.26 -2.71 17.86
C LEU A 241 -1.03 -1.82 18.06
N LEU A 242 -1.20 -0.50 17.99
CA LEU A 242 -0.13 0.47 18.21
C LEU A 242 0.32 0.51 19.67
N ARG A 243 -0.62 0.42 20.63
CA ARG A 243 -0.29 0.30 22.06
C ARG A 243 0.50 -0.97 22.34
N ASP A 244 0.08 -2.11 21.79
CA ASP A 244 0.78 -3.38 21.94
C ASP A 244 2.21 -3.33 21.35
N GLU A 245 2.40 -2.62 20.23
CA GLU A 245 3.74 -2.38 19.67
C GLU A 245 4.58 -1.48 20.57
N GLY A 246 4.00 -0.40 21.11
CA GLY A 246 4.68 0.49 22.05
C GLY A 246 5.18 -0.25 23.29
N LEU A 247 4.31 -1.01 23.95
CA LEU A 247 4.66 -1.85 25.11
C LEU A 247 5.73 -2.89 24.77
N ARG A 248 5.65 -3.51 23.59
CA ARG A 248 6.68 -4.45 23.12
C ARG A 248 8.04 -3.76 22.95
N ARG A 249 8.09 -2.57 22.36
CA ARG A 249 9.33 -1.80 22.20
C ARG A 249 9.91 -1.34 23.53
N GLU A 250 9.07 -0.89 24.46
CA GLU A 250 9.47 -0.52 25.82
C GLU A 250 10.07 -1.71 26.57
N THR A 251 9.36 -2.83 26.61
CA THR A 251 9.87 -4.08 27.20
C THR A 251 11.19 -4.53 26.56
N SER A 252 11.34 -4.37 25.24
CA SER A 252 12.57 -4.69 24.54
C SER A 252 13.71 -3.75 24.92
N ARG A 253 13.45 -2.44 25.01
CA ARG A 253 14.41 -1.42 25.48
C ARG A 253 14.90 -1.73 26.89
N GLU A 254 14.00 -2.02 27.83
CA GLU A 254 14.37 -2.39 29.20
C GLU A 254 15.27 -3.63 29.28
N ARG A 255 15.01 -4.64 28.45
CA ARG A 255 15.86 -5.85 28.37
C ARG A 255 17.23 -5.53 27.80
N SER A 256 17.30 -4.70 26.76
CA SER A 256 18.54 -4.22 26.18
C SER A 256 19.35 -3.41 27.20
N VAL A 257 18.74 -2.45 27.89
CA VAL A 257 19.35 -1.63 28.94
C VAL A 257 19.90 -2.50 30.07
N ARG A 258 19.11 -3.46 30.59
CA ARG A 258 19.58 -4.40 31.63
C ARG A 258 20.74 -5.27 31.16
N SER A 259 20.73 -5.70 29.90
CA SER A 259 21.81 -6.53 29.35
C SER A 259 23.09 -5.74 29.11
N ALA A 260 22.96 -4.50 28.63
CA ALA A 260 24.04 -3.53 28.54
C ALA A 260 24.66 -3.25 29.91
N ALA A 261 23.86 -2.93 30.93
CA ALA A 261 24.33 -2.67 32.28
C ALA A 261 25.10 -3.87 32.89
N ARG A 262 24.64 -5.11 32.64
CA ARG A 262 25.38 -6.32 33.05
C ARG A 262 26.73 -6.44 32.34
N LEU A 263 26.80 -6.14 31.05
CA LEU A 263 28.06 -6.15 30.31
C LEU A 263 29.05 -5.12 30.86
N VAL A 264 28.59 -3.88 31.09
CA VAL A 264 29.42 -2.79 31.64
C VAL A 264 29.99 -3.19 33.00
N ARG A 265 29.15 -3.67 33.93
CA ARG A 265 29.61 -4.12 35.26
C ARG A 265 30.63 -5.26 35.17
N ARG A 266 30.36 -6.27 34.33
CA ARG A 266 31.27 -7.42 34.17
C ARG A 266 32.66 -6.99 33.68
N ARG A 267 32.71 -6.01 32.76
CA ARG A 267 33.98 -5.57 32.16
C ARG A 267 34.69 -4.46 32.94
N ALA A 268 33.97 -3.71 33.77
CA ALA A 268 34.58 -2.79 34.74
C ALA A 268 35.54 -3.55 35.67
N GLY A 269 35.13 -4.72 36.17
CA GLY A 269 35.97 -5.59 36.99
C GLY A 269 37.17 -6.22 36.25
N SER A 270 37.18 -6.21 34.92
CA SER A 270 38.28 -6.74 34.10
C SER A 270 39.19 -5.64 33.50
N GLY A 271 39.01 -4.37 33.90
CA GLY A 271 39.79 -3.23 33.39
C GLY A 271 39.57 -2.91 31.91
N ARG A 272 38.50 -3.43 31.27
CA ARG A 272 38.21 -3.20 29.84
C ARG A 272 36.96 -2.32 29.68
N PRO A 273 37.08 -1.00 29.58
CA PRO A 273 35.90 -0.13 29.50
C PRO A 273 35.03 -0.45 28.28
N VAL A 274 33.71 -0.33 28.44
CA VAL A 274 32.72 -0.42 27.35
C VAL A 274 32.36 0.99 26.92
N GLY A 275 32.46 1.27 25.61
CA GLY A 275 32.12 2.58 25.06
C GLY A 275 30.64 2.72 24.69
N ARG A 276 30.17 3.96 24.53
CA ARG A 276 28.81 4.27 24.05
C ARG A 276 28.51 3.59 22.72
N ASP A 277 29.44 3.64 21.77
CA ASP A 277 29.24 3.07 20.43
C ASP A 277 29.12 1.55 20.46
N GLU A 278 29.84 0.87 21.37
CA GLU A 278 29.67 -0.58 21.57
C GLU A 278 28.27 -0.90 22.11
N LEU A 279 27.77 -0.12 23.07
CA LEU A 279 26.42 -0.33 23.61
C LEU A 279 25.33 -0.10 22.56
N ARG A 280 25.48 0.94 21.74
CA ARG A 280 24.57 1.25 20.63
C ARG A 280 24.61 0.15 19.57
N GLY A 281 25.80 -0.29 19.16
CA GLY A 281 25.96 -1.33 18.15
C GLY A 281 25.50 -2.71 18.61
N THR A 282 25.73 -3.05 19.89
CA THR A 282 25.44 -4.40 20.42
C THR A 282 24.00 -4.55 20.89
N PHE A 283 23.44 -3.52 21.53
CA PHE A 283 22.12 -3.61 22.18
C PHE A 283 21.05 -2.72 21.53
N GLY A 284 21.40 -1.95 20.51
CA GLY A 284 20.48 -1.04 19.82
C GLY A 284 20.00 0.12 20.71
N LEU A 285 20.77 0.50 21.73
CA LEU A 285 20.40 1.58 22.64
C LEU A 285 20.41 2.95 21.95
N SER A 286 19.55 3.86 22.40
CA SER A 286 19.66 5.28 22.07
C SER A 286 20.94 5.87 22.67
N ALA A 287 21.35 7.06 22.20
CA ALA A 287 22.51 7.75 22.77
C ALA A 287 22.29 8.11 24.24
N GLU A 288 21.05 8.46 24.60
CA GLU A 288 20.62 8.77 25.96
C GLU A 288 20.68 7.52 26.85
N ASP A 289 20.04 6.42 26.44
CA ASP A 289 20.09 5.14 27.17
C ASP A 289 21.53 4.66 27.38
N ALA A 290 22.37 4.73 26.34
CA ALA A 290 23.75 4.31 26.43
C ALA A 290 24.53 5.19 27.42
N GLN A 291 24.22 6.49 27.48
CA GLN A 291 24.83 7.40 28.43
C GLN A 291 24.36 7.13 29.87
N GLU A 292 23.06 6.90 30.08
CA GLU A 292 22.50 6.54 31.39
C GLU A 292 23.11 5.24 31.93
N VAL A 293 23.23 4.22 31.09
CA VAL A 293 23.85 2.93 31.47
C VAL A 293 25.30 3.10 31.92
N LEU A 294 26.07 3.94 31.22
CA LEU A 294 27.46 4.21 31.59
C LEU A 294 27.56 5.04 32.87
N ALA A 295 26.74 6.10 33.00
CA ALA A 295 26.72 6.95 34.19
C ALA A 295 26.35 6.15 35.45
N ALA A 296 25.34 5.28 35.35
CA ALA A 296 24.92 4.41 36.46
C ALA A 296 26.00 3.42 36.89
N ALA A 297 26.93 3.04 36.01
CA ALA A 297 28.05 2.16 36.34
C ALA A 297 29.26 2.91 36.93
N SER A 298 29.36 4.22 36.70
CA SER A 298 30.43 5.07 37.25
C SER A 298 30.08 5.68 38.61
N SER A 299 28.80 5.72 38.99
CA SER A 299 28.41 6.11 40.34
C SER A 299 28.88 5.05 41.34
N PRO A 300 29.70 5.41 42.35
CA PRO A 300 30.04 4.48 43.41
C PRO A 300 28.75 4.02 44.07
N ALA A 301 28.60 2.71 44.27
CA ALA A 301 27.48 2.18 45.04
C ALA A 301 27.50 2.91 46.39
N ALA A 302 26.43 3.63 46.71
CA ALA A 302 26.26 4.16 48.06
C ALA A 302 26.15 2.95 48.98
N GLU A 303 27.25 2.63 49.67
CA GLU A 303 27.30 1.66 50.76
C GLU A 303 26.44 2.11 51.94
#